data_AF-A0A917C8V8-F1
#
_entry.id   AF-A0A917C8V8-F1
#
_cell.length_a   1.000
_cell.length_b   1.000
_cell.length_c   1.000
_cell.angle_alpha   90.00
_cell.angle_beta   90.00
_cell.angle_gamma   90.00
#
_symmetry.space_group_name_H-M   'P 1'
#
loop_
_entity.id
_entity.type
_entity.pdbx_description
1 polymer ?
#
loop_
_entity_poly.entity_id
_entity_poly.type
_entity_poly.pdbx_seq_one_letter_code
_entity_poly.pdbx_strand_id
1 'polypeptide(L)'
;MVQGPVDFQKLGKDNYDLAVTSFGAFSKGAQAIAIEVADYTKSSFEQGTATLEKLMGAKTLEQAVEIQQSYLKSSYEALVAESTKLGELYSSLAKDAYKPYEAAFAKVQG
;
A
#
# COMPACT_ATOMS: atom_id res chain seq x y z
N MET A 1 48.56 -9.30 -4.97
CA MET A 1 48.53 -8.24 -6.01
C MET A 1 47.14 -7.62 -5.96
N VAL A 2 47.05 -6.31 -5.72
CA VAL A 2 45.77 -5.61 -5.55
C VAL A 2 45.06 -5.52 -6.90
N GLN A 3 43.92 -6.22 -7.04
CA GLN A 3 43.01 -6.16 -8.20
C GLN A 3 42.14 -4.88 -8.18
N GLY A 4 42.75 -3.74 -7.88
CA GLY A 4 42.08 -2.49 -7.49
C GLY A 4 41.06 -1.90 -8.49
N PRO A 5 41.23 -1.96 -9.82
CA PRO A 5 40.27 -1.33 -10.75
C PRO A 5 39.05 -2.21 -11.08
N VAL A 6 39.25 -3.53 -11.23
CA VAL A 6 38.19 -4.46 -11.67
C VAL A 6 37.19 -4.72 -10.54
N ASP A 7 37.66 -4.86 -9.30
CA ASP A 7 36.79 -5.01 -8.12
C ASP A 7 35.99 -3.74 -7.85
N PHE A 8 36.59 -2.55 -8.05
CA PHE A 8 35.88 -1.28 -7.87
C PHE A 8 34.79 -1.07 -8.92
N GLN A 9 35.05 -1.44 -10.17
CA GLN A 9 34.09 -1.35 -11.26
C GLN A 9 32.94 -2.35 -11.08
N LYS A 10 33.22 -3.54 -10.53
CA LYS A 10 32.21 -4.56 -10.21
C LYS A 10 31.35 -4.14 -9.01
N LEU A 11 31.94 -3.61 -7.93
CA LEU A 11 31.23 -3.02 -6.81
C LEU A 11 30.31 -1.87 -7.24
N GLY A 12 30.78 -0.99 -8.14
CA GLY A 12 29.96 0.09 -8.68
C GLY A 12 28.74 -0.41 -9.46
N LYS A 13 28.91 -1.48 -10.24
CA LYS A 13 27.82 -2.11 -11.01
C LYS A 13 26.81 -2.83 -10.11
N ASP A 14 27.29 -3.62 -9.14
CA ASP A 14 26.44 -4.35 -8.21
C ASP A 14 25.60 -3.37 -7.35
N ASN A 15 26.20 -2.26 -6.90
CA ASN A 15 25.48 -1.20 -6.17
C ASN A 15 24.44 -0.48 -7.04
N TYR A 16 24.74 -0.25 -8.32
CA TYR A 16 23.80 0.35 -9.27
C TYR A 16 22.60 -0.57 -9.52
N ASP A 17 22.83 -1.86 -9.78
CA ASP A 17 21.77 -2.85 -9.99
C ASP A 17 20.88 -3.01 -8.74
N LEU A 18 21.49 -2.98 -7.55
CA LEU A 18 20.79 -2.94 -6.26
C LEU A 18 19.90 -1.70 -6.14
N ALA A 19 20.44 -0.51 -6.48
CA ALA A 19 19.71 0.75 -6.39
C ALA A 19 18.52 0.79 -7.35
N VAL A 20 18.71 0.38 -8.61
CA VAL A 20 17.65 0.32 -9.62
C VAL A 20 16.55 -0.66 -9.20
N THR A 21 16.94 -1.84 -8.69
CA THR A 21 15.97 -2.85 -8.19
C THR A 21 15.17 -2.32 -7.00
N SER A 22 15.85 -1.71 -6.02
CA SER A 22 15.22 -1.14 -4.82
C SER A 22 14.27 0.00 -5.18
N PHE A 23 14.67 0.88 -6.10
CA PHE A 23 13.83 1.96 -6.60
C PHE A 23 12.61 1.43 -7.36
N GLY A 24 12.77 0.39 -8.17
CA GLY A 24 11.67 -0.26 -8.87
C GLY A 24 10.65 -0.90 -7.91
N ALA A 25 11.12 -1.60 -6.89
CA ALA A 25 10.28 -2.16 -5.84
C ALA A 25 9.52 -1.06 -5.07
N PHE A 26 10.23 0.01 -4.70
CA PHE A 26 9.63 1.15 -4.02
C PHE A 26 8.53 1.81 -4.87
N SER A 27 8.82 2.09 -6.14
CA SER A 27 7.89 2.74 -7.06
C SER A 27 6.61 1.92 -7.23
N LYS A 28 6.72 0.59 -7.34
CA LYS A 28 5.56 -0.31 -7.42
C LYS A 28 4.74 -0.32 -6.15
N GLY A 29 5.38 -0.40 -4.97
CA GLY A 29 4.68 -0.35 -3.68
C GLY A 29 3.96 0.99 -3.49
N ALA A 30 4.59 2.10 -3.84
CA ALA A 30 3.97 3.43 -3.79
C ALA A 30 2.76 3.53 -4.74
N GLN A 31 2.85 2.98 -5.96
CA GLN A 31 1.72 2.91 -6.89
C GLN A 31 0.57 2.07 -6.33
N ALA A 32 0.86 0.92 -5.73
CA ALA A 32 -0.17 0.07 -5.13
C ALA A 32 -0.90 0.78 -3.98
N ILE A 33 -0.16 1.48 -3.10
CA ILE A 33 -0.75 2.28 -2.02
C ILE A 33 -1.62 3.41 -2.59
N ALA A 34 -1.14 4.12 -3.61
CA ALA A 34 -1.90 5.21 -4.23
C ALA A 34 -3.21 4.72 -4.87
N ILE A 35 -3.18 3.55 -5.53
CA ILE A 35 -4.37 2.91 -6.09
C ILE A 35 -5.36 2.54 -4.98
N GLU A 36 -4.88 1.93 -3.89
CA GLU A 36 -5.74 1.51 -2.79
C GLU A 36 -6.46 2.71 -2.15
N VAL A 37 -5.73 3.78 -1.85
CA VAL A 37 -6.31 5.00 -1.29
C VAL A 37 -7.33 5.63 -2.24
N ALA A 38 -7.07 5.60 -3.55
CA ALA A 38 -8.01 6.10 -4.54
C ALA A 38 -9.29 5.26 -4.59
N ASP A 39 -9.16 3.94 -4.55
CA ASP A 39 -10.29 3.00 -4.54
C ASP A 39 -11.13 3.16 -3.26
N TYR A 40 -10.50 3.27 -2.09
CA TYR A 40 -11.20 3.55 -0.83
C TYR A 40 -11.94 4.88 -0.85
N THR A 41 -11.31 5.93 -1.39
CA THR A 41 -11.92 7.26 -1.53
C THR A 41 -13.15 7.21 -2.41
N LYS A 42 -13.06 6.52 -3.56
CA LYS A 42 -14.18 6.33 -4.49
C LYS A 42 -15.32 5.57 -3.81
N SER A 43 -15.02 4.45 -3.15
CA SER A 43 -16.03 3.64 -2.46
C SER A 43 -16.71 4.41 -1.32
N SER A 44 -15.95 5.20 -0.55
CA SER A 44 -16.48 6.06 0.51
C SER A 44 -17.44 7.11 -0.03
N PHE A 45 -17.12 7.71 -1.18
CA PHE A 45 -17.99 8.69 -1.84
C PHE A 45 -19.29 8.05 -2.34
N GLU A 46 -19.20 6.87 -2.97
CA GLU A 46 -20.36 6.10 -3.44
C GLU A 46 -21.27 5.70 -2.27
N GLN A 47 -20.71 5.21 -1.15
CA GLN A 47 -21.48 4.91 0.06
C GLN A 47 -22.16 6.14 0.67
N GLY A 48 -21.44 7.27 0.75
CA GLY A 48 -21.98 8.52 1.26
C GLY A 48 -23.15 9.02 0.43
N THR A 49 -23.02 8.99 -0.89
CA THR A 49 -24.08 9.40 -1.82
C THR A 49 -25.29 8.49 -1.72
N ALA A 50 -25.09 7.17 -1.71
CA ALA A 50 -26.17 6.20 -1.54
C ALA A 50 -26.89 6.35 -0.19
N THR A 51 -26.16 6.73 0.87
CA THR A 51 -26.75 6.99 2.19
C THR A 51 -27.58 8.27 2.17
N LEU A 52 -27.08 9.32 1.54
CA LEU A 52 -27.82 10.58 1.39
C LEU A 52 -29.13 10.38 0.60
N GLU A 53 -29.08 9.64 -0.51
CA GLU A 53 -30.27 9.29 -1.29
C GLU A 53 -31.32 8.57 -0.43
N LYS A 54 -30.90 7.59 0.37
CA LYS A 54 -31.79 6.88 1.30
C LYS A 54 -32.37 7.80 2.37
N LEU A 55 -31.55 8.68 2.95
CA LEU A 55 -31.99 9.65 3.95
C LEU A 55 -33.03 10.63 3.38
N MET A 56 -32.85 11.13 2.17
CA MET A 56 -33.84 11.98 1.49
C MET A 56 -35.16 11.25 1.25
N GLY A 57 -35.14 9.93 1.10
CA GLY A 57 -36.34 9.09 0.96
C GLY A 57 -36.97 8.64 2.28
N ALA A 58 -36.36 8.92 3.43
CA ALA A 58 -36.87 8.49 4.73
C ALA A 58 -38.16 9.24 5.11
N LYS A 59 -39.18 8.50 5.57
CA LYS A 59 -40.49 9.05 5.93
C LYS A 59 -40.65 9.27 7.43
N THR A 60 -39.82 8.61 8.24
CA THR A 60 -39.83 8.72 9.70
C THR A 60 -38.41 8.86 10.25
N LEU A 61 -38.32 9.32 11.50
CA LEU A 61 -37.04 9.43 12.20
C LEU A 61 -36.40 8.06 12.44
N GLU A 62 -37.21 7.04 12.76
CA GLU A 62 -36.73 5.66 12.96
C GLU A 62 -36.05 5.13 11.71
N GLN A 63 -36.63 5.35 10.52
CA GLN A 63 -36.02 4.97 9.24
C GLN A 63 -34.69 5.69 9.01
N ALA A 64 -34.63 6.99 9.29
CA ALA A 64 -33.39 7.77 9.17
C ALA A 64 -32.29 7.25 10.12
N VAL A 65 -32.67 6.90 11.35
CA VAL A 65 -31.77 6.31 12.35
C VAL A 65 -31.24 4.95 11.90
N GLU A 66 -32.09 4.07 11.35
CA GLU A 66 -31.67 2.78 10.80
C GLU A 66 -30.69 2.95 9.62
N ILE A 67 -30.96 3.89 8.71
CA ILE A 67 -30.07 4.22 7.58
C ILE A 67 -28.70 4.68 8.09
N GLN A 68 -28.68 5.61 9.06
CA GLN A 68 -27.44 6.12 9.63
C GLN A 68 -26.65 5.04 10.38
N GLN A 69 -27.32 4.17 11.15
CA GLN A 69 -26.68 3.04 11.83
C GLN A 69 -26.02 2.08 10.83
N SER A 70 -26.72 1.75 9.75
CA SER A 70 -26.19 0.89 8.68
C SER A 70 -24.98 1.53 7.99
N TYR A 71 -25.03 2.83 7.71
CA TYR A 71 -23.90 3.57 7.17
C TYR A 71 -22.69 3.55 8.11
N LEU A 72 -22.88 3.82 9.40
CA LEU A 72 -21.80 3.81 10.39
C LEU A 72 -21.15 2.42 10.51
N LYS A 73 -21.95 1.36 10.55
CA LYS A 73 -21.44 -0.01 10.58
C LYS A 73 -20.62 -0.32 9.34
N SER A 74 -21.17 -0.05 8.16
CA SER A 74 -20.51 -0.34 6.87
C SER A 74 -19.23 0.48 6.70
N SER A 75 -19.25 1.75 7.09
CA SER A 75 -18.09 2.64 7.06
C SER A 75 -16.98 2.16 7.99
N TYR A 76 -17.34 1.66 9.18
CA TYR A 76 -16.38 1.10 10.12
C TYR A 76 -15.73 -0.19 9.58
N GLU A 77 -16.52 -1.11 9.05
CA GLU A 77 -16.02 -2.34 8.42
C GLU A 77 -15.08 -2.04 7.25
N ALA A 78 -15.45 -1.08 6.39
CA ALA A 78 -14.63 -0.63 5.28
C ALA A 78 -13.30 -0.01 5.74
N LEU A 79 -13.33 0.84 6.77
CA LEU A 79 -12.12 1.46 7.33
C LEU A 79 -11.15 0.42 7.90
N VAL A 80 -11.66 -0.58 8.62
CA VAL A 80 -10.83 -1.65 9.18
C VAL A 80 -10.19 -2.49 8.08
N ALA A 81 -10.97 -2.82 7.04
CA ALA A 81 -10.47 -3.54 5.88
C ALA A 81 -9.36 -2.75 5.16
N GLU A 82 -9.59 -1.46 4.89
CA GLU A 82 -8.61 -0.56 4.26
C GLU A 82 -7.33 -0.44 5.09
N SER A 83 -7.47 -0.23 6.40
CA SER A 83 -6.32 -0.12 7.32
C SER A 83 -5.47 -1.38 7.32
N THR A 84 -6.12 -2.56 7.27
CA THR A 84 -5.44 -3.85 7.19
C THR A 84 -4.67 -3.95 5.87
N LYS A 85 -5.32 -3.62 4.75
CA LYS A 85 -4.74 -3.72 3.42
C LYS A 85 -3.58 -2.75 3.21
N LEU A 86 -3.70 -1.51 3.67
CA LEU A 86 -2.59 -0.55 3.68
C LEU A 86 -1.42 -1.07 4.54
N GLY A 87 -1.70 -1.64 5.71
CA GLY A 87 -0.67 -2.27 6.56
C GLY A 87 0.10 -3.38 5.83
N GLU A 88 -0.61 -4.24 5.11
CA GLU A 88 -0.02 -5.31 4.29
C GLU A 88 0.83 -4.75 3.13
N LEU A 89 0.35 -3.70 2.45
CA LEU A 89 1.08 -3.03 1.38
C LEU A 89 2.37 -2.39 1.89
N TYR A 90 2.33 -1.68 3.03
CA TYR A 90 3.52 -1.11 3.66
C TYR A 90 4.51 -2.18 4.11
N SER A 91 4.03 -3.28 4.71
CA SER A 91 4.88 -4.40 5.09
C SER A 91 5.56 -5.05 3.87
N SER A 92 4.82 -5.22 2.78
CA SER A 92 5.35 -5.78 1.53
C SER A 92 6.39 -4.86 0.91
N LEU A 93 6.11 -3.55 0.86
CA LEU A 93 7.07 -2.54 0.42
C LEU A 93 8.37 -2.59 1.23
N ALA A 94 8.27 -2.64 2.57
CA ALA A 94 9.45 -2.76 3.42
C ALA A 94 10.24 -4.04 3.11
N LYS A 95 9.58 -5.21 3.03
CA LYS A 95 10.23 -6.49 2.69
C LYS A 95 10.94 -6.43 1.33
N ASP A 96 10.28 -5.89 0.31
CA ASP A 96 10.84 -5.80 -1.03
C ASP A 96 12.02 -4.82 -1.11
N ALA A 97 12.03 -3.77 -0.29
CA ALA A 97 13.17 -2.86 -0.16
C ALA A 97 14.37 -3.51 0.57
N TYR A 98 14.14 -4.48 1.47
CA TYR A 98 15.20 -5.18 2.21
C TYR A 98 15.79 -6.39 1.46
N LYS A 99 15.02 -7.05 0.58
CA LYS A 99 15.47 -8.23 -0.20
C LYS A 99 16.83 -8.06 -0.91
N PRO A 100 17.14 -6.92 -1.58
CA PRO A 100 18.43 -6.75 -2.25
C PRO A 100 19.63 -6.86 -1.29
N TYR A 101 19.45 -6.45 -0.04
CA TYR A 101 20.51 -6.50 0.99
C TYR A 101 20.71 -7.92 1.53
N GLU A 102 19.65 -8.71 1.69
CA GLU A 102 19.77 -10.13 2.04
C GLU A 102 20.56 -10.91 0.98
N ALA A 103 20.26 -10.65 -0.31
CA ALA A 103 20.96 -11.28 -1.43
C ALA A 103 22.45 -10.86 -1.51
N ALA A 104 22.76 -9.60 -1.17
CA ALA A 104 24.14 -9.12 -1.10
C ALA A 104 24.91 -9.77 0.06
N PHE A 105 24.29 -9.91 1.23
CA PHE A 105 24.91 -10.52 2.41
C PHE A 105 25.20 -12.02 2.20
N ALA A 106 24.26 -12.74 1.56
CA ALA A 106 24.44 -14.14 1.20
C ALA A 106 25.62 -14.38 0.23
N LYS A 107 25.87 -13.44 -0.69
CA LYS A 107 27.02 -13.49 -1.61
C LYS A 107 28.38 -13.26 -0.94
N VAL A 108 28.41 -12.64 0.25
CA VAL A 108 29.66 -12.36 1.00
C VAL A 108 30.04 -13.52 1.94
N GLN A 109 29.07 -14.35 2.33
CA GLN A 109 29.32 -15.53 3.19
C GLN A 109 29.60 -16.83 2.42
N GLY A 110 29.40 -16.84 1.10
CA GLY A 110 29.63 -17.98 0.21
C GLY A 110 30.95 -17.94 -0.55
#